data_AF-A0A7K8XWZ7-F1
#
_entry.id   AF-A0A7K8XWZ7-F1
#
_cell.length_a   1.000
_cell.length_b   1.000
_cell.length_c   1.000
_cell.angle_alpha   90.00
_cell.angle_beta   90.00
_cell.angle_gamma   90.00
#
_symmetry.space_group_name_H-M   'P 1'
#
loop_
_entity.id
_entity.type
_entity.pdbx_description
1 polymer ?
#
loop_
_entity_poly.entity_id
_entity_poly.type
_entity_poly.pdbx_seq_one_letter_code
_entity_poly.pdbx_strand_id
1 'polypeptide(L)'
;LGEGLGAKETPQQRYQRLQHEVQELIREVEQIQSSVQEAAAEEELCPMALARQVEGLKQQLLGAHLEKLLGPGAAIDLADPDGALAKRLLQQLEVAKCSKGMPGKVPSKGTVPAGDTVTFELYWRPEQAQFAQAAKV
;
A
#
# COMPACT_ATOMS: atom_id res chain seq x y z
N LEU A 1 -47.77 19.96 41.40
CA LEU A 1 -49.07 20.65 41.25
C LEU A 1 -49.32 20.85 39.77
N GLY A 2 -50.22 20.06 39.16
CA GLY A 2 -50.61 20.27 37.76
C GLY A 2 -51.09 19.06 36.97
N GLU A 3 -51.33 17.89 37.57
CA GLU A 3 -52.12 16.83 36.92
C GLU A 3 -53.60 17.14 37.13
N GLY A 4 -54.21 17.79 36.14
CA GLY A 4 -55.60 18.23 36.15
C GLY A 4 -56.39 17.60 35.00
N LEU A 5 -56.72 16.31 35.15
CA LEU A 5 -57.81 15.65 34.41
C LEU A 5 -59.13 16.40 34.70
N GLY A 6 -59.53 17.36 33.86
CA GLY A 6 -60.90 17.91 33.92
C GLY A 6 -61.15 19.33 33.41
N ALA A 7 -60.13 20.16 33.17
CA ALA A 7 -60.33 21.51 32.60
C ALA A 7 -59.63 21.62 31.25
N LYS A 8 -60.31 22.18 30.22
CA LYS A 8 -59.67 22.48 28.94
C LYS A 8 -58.45 23.38 29.21
N GLU A 9 -57.28 22.94 28.79
CA GLU A 9 -56.02 23.67 28.93
C GLU A 9 -56.20 25.13 28.47
N THR A 10 -55.66 26.08 29.25
CA THR A 10 -55.58 27.46 28.78
C THR A 10 -54.59 27.54 27.60
N PRO A 11 -54.75 28.49 26.66
CA PRO A 11 -53.85 28.63 25.52
C PRO A 11 -52.37 28.77 25.94
N GLN A 12 -52.10 29.48 27.04
CA GLN A 12 -50.75 29.68 27.58
C GLN A 12 -50.13 28.37 28.09
N GLN A 13 -50.93 27.56 28.78
CA GLN A 13 -50.49 26.28 29.33
C GLN A 13 -50.25 25.26 28.21
N ARG A 14 -51.09 25.29 27.16
CA ARG A 14 -50.88 24.48 25.95
C ARG A 14 -49.58 24.86 25.24
N TYR A 15 -49.28 26.15 25.12
CA TYR A 15 -48.03 26.63 24.51
C TYR A 15 -46.79 26.12 25.26
N GLN A 16 -46.79 26.22 26.60
CA GLN A 16 -45.68 25.74 27.42
C GLN A 16 -45.50 24.22 27.29
N ARG A 17 -46.59 23.44 27.34
CA ARG A 17 -46.53 21.99 27.11
C ARG A 17 -45.95 21.65 25.74
N LEU A 18 -46.46 22.30 24.68
CA LEU A 18 -45.97 22.07 23.32
C LEU A 18 -44.50 22.45 23.16
N GLN A 19 -44.04 23.53 23.79
CA GLN A 19 -42.64 23.93 23.77
C GLN A 19 -41.74 22.85 24.40
N HIS A 20 -42.16 22.29 25.53
CA HIS A 20 -41.44 21.20 26.18
C HIS A 20 -41.43 19.93 25.33
N GLU A 21 -42.59 19.53 24.78
CA GLU A 21 -42.71 18.37 23.89
C GLU A 21 -41.84 18.52 22.64
N VAL A 22 -41.80 19.71 22.03
CA VAL A 22 -40.92 19.99 20.88
C VAL A 22 -39.45 19.92 21.27
N GLN A 23 -39.05 20.44 22.44
CA GLN A 23 -37.68 20.34 22.92
C GLN A 23 -37.26 18.92 23.30
N GLU A 24 -38.18 18.10 23.81
CA GLU A 24 -37.95 16.68 24.05
C GLU A 24 -37.80 15.94 22.72
N LEU A 25 -38.69 16.20 21.76
CA LEU A 25 -38.61 15.59 20.44
C LEU A 25 -37.30 15.94 19.72
N ILE A 26 -36.82 17.19 19.80
CA ILE A 26 -35.53 17.58 19.23
C ILE A 26 -34.39 16.77 19.86
N ARG A 27 -34.37 16.65 21.20
CA ARG A 27 -33.34 15.88 21.91
C ARG A 27 -33.39 14.39 21.58
N GLU A 28 -34.59 13.81 21.47
CA GLU A 28 -34.76 12.41 21.07
C GLU A 28 -34.25 12.16 19.65
N VAL A 29 -34.52 13.08 18.71
CA VAL A 29 -34.02 12.96 17.33
C VAL A 29 -32.49 13.08 17.27
N GLU A 30 -31.90 14.02 18.02
CA GLU A 30 -30.43 14.13 18.12
C GLU A 30 -29.80 12.86 18.70
N GLN A 31 -30.43 12.27 19.73
CA GLN A 31 -29.97 11.03 20.34
C GLN A 31 -30.08 9.83 19.38
N ILE A 32 -31.17 9.75 18.61
CA ILE A 32 -31.33 8.72 17.56
C ILE A 32 -30.27 8.92 16.45
N GLN A 33 -29.98 10.16 16.06
CA GLN A 33 -28.95 10.43 15.06
C GLN A 33 -27.56 10.01 15.54
N SER A 34 -27.22 10.29 16.80
CA SER A 34 -25.95 9.88 17.42
C SER A 34 -25.82 8.36 17.48
N SER A 35 -26.86 7.65 17.93
CA SER A 35 -26.82 6.19 18.04
C SER A 35 -26.73 5.51 16.67
N VAL A 36 -27.37 6.07 15.64
CA VAL A 36 -27.24 5.58 14.26
C VAL A 36 -25.84 5.81 13.71
N GLN A 37 -25.19 6.95 14.00
CA GLN A 37 -23.79 7.19 13.60
C GLN A 37 -22.82 6.22 14.28
N GLU A 38 -23.00 5.97 15.58
CA GLU A 38 -22.17 4.99 16.32
C GLU A 38 -22.39 3.57 15.79
N ALA A 39 -23.64 3.17 15.55
CA ALA A 39 -23.95 1.86 14.98
C ALA A 39 -23.41 1.68 13.55
N ALA A 40 -23.44 2.72 12.72
CA ALA A 40 -22.84 2.69 11.39
C ALA A 40 -21.30 2.54 11.46
N ALA A 41 -20.64 3.20 12.42
CA ALA A 41 -19.20 3.05 12.64
C ALA A 41 -18.82 1.64 13.16
N GLU A 42 -19.69 1.01 13.97
CA GLU A 42 -19.52 -0.38 14.38
C GLU A 42 -19.77 -1.37 13.24
N GLU A 43 -20.71 -1.09 12.33
CA GLU A 43 -20.97 -1.90 11.13
C GLU A 43 -19.81 -1.82 10.11
N GLU A 44 -19.14 -0.67 10.02
CA GLU A 44 -17.94 -0.48 9.20
C GLU A 44 -16.74 -1.32 9.68
N LEU A 45 -16.73 -1.78 10.94
CA LEU A 45 -15.75 -2.75 11.44
C LEU A 45 -16.09 -4.16 10.94
N CYS A 46 -16.06 -4.34 9.62
CA CYS A 46 -16.21 -5.63 8.98
C CYS A 46 -15.14 -6.59 9.53
N PRO A 47 -15.52 -7.74 10.14
CA PRO A 47 -14.57 -8.71 10.68
C PRO A 47 -13.52 -9.18 9.66
N MET A 48 -13.89 -9.17 8.37
CA MET A 48 -12.98 -9.51 7.27
C MET A 48 -11.92 -8.44 7.01
N ALA A 49 -12.22 -7.16 7.23
CA ALA A 49 -11.24 -6.08 7.13
C ALA A 49 -10.21 -6.17 8.26
N LEU A 50 -10.66 -6.46 9.48
CA LEU A 50 -9.78 -6.71 10.62
C LEU A 50 -8.90 -7.95 10.41
N ALA A 51 -9.47 -9.04 9.88
CA ALA A 51 -8.69 -10.25 9.55
C ALA A 51 -7.59 -9.96 8.52
N ARG A 52 -7.87 -9.15 7.48
CA ARG A 52 -6.86 -8.72 6.50
C ARG A 52 -5.76 -7.86 7.13
N GLN A 53 -6.10 -6.96 8.04
CA GLN A 53 -5.11 -6.17 8.78
C GLN A 53 -4.21 -7.06 9.64
N VAL A 54 -4.78 -8.03 10.36
CA VAL A 54 -4.02 -8.99 11.16
C VAL A 54 -3.11 -9.87 10.30
N GLU A 55 -3.58 -10.30 9.14
CA GLU A 55 -2.76 -11.06 8.18
C GLU A 55 -1.59 -10.23 7.63
N GLY A 56 -1.82 -8.95 7.31
CA GLY A 56 -0.77 -8.02 6.91
C GLY A 56 0.28 -7.84 8.00
N LEU A 57 -0.15 -7.63 9.25
CA LEU A 57 0.76 -7.53 10.40
C LEU A 57 1.58 -8.80 10.62
N LYS A 58 0.97 -9.97 10.45
CA LYS A 58 1.67 -11.26 10.51
C LYS A 58 2.77 -11.34 9.44
N GLN A 59 2.49 -10.95 8.21
CA GLN A 59 3.50 -10.95 7.14
C GLN A 59 4.65 -9.98 7.45
N GLN A 60 4.36 -8.78 7.97
CA GLN A 60 5.40 -7.83 8.39
C GLN A 60 6.29 -8.39 9.51
N LEU A 61 5.70 -9.04 10.51
CA LEU A 61 6.44 -9.67 11.59
C LEU A 61 7.36 -10.78 11.08
N LEU A 62 6.86 -11.61 10.15
CA LEU A 62 7.67 -12.65 9.52
C LEU A 62 8.83 -12.06 8.71
N GLY A 63 8.58 -10.98 7.96
CA GLY A 63 9.61 -10.24 7.23
C GLY A 63 10.72 -9.73 8.15
N ALA A 64 10.35 -9.02 9.22
CA ALA A 64 11.31 -8.50 10.20
C ALA A 64 12.08 -9.62 10.92
N HIS A 65 11.44 -10.75 11.19
CA HIS A 65 12.11 -11.91 11.77
C HIS A 65 13.09 -12.56 10.78
N LEU A 66 12.71 -12.67 9.51
CA LEU A 66 13.59 -13.15 8.45
C LEU A 66 14.80 -12.24 8.28
N GLU A 67 14.62 -10.92 8.26
CA GLU A 67 15.73 -9.95 8.23
C GLU A 67 16.70 -10.13 9.42
N LYS A 68 16.17 -10.40 10.62
CA LYS A 68 17.00 -10.67 11.80
C LYS A 68 17.79 -11.98 11.68
N LEU A 69 17.21 -13.03 11.09
CA LEU A 69 17.87 -14.33 10.90
C LEU A 69 18.91 -14.31 9.78
N LEU A 70 18.57 -13.67 8.66
CA LEU A 70 19.39 -13.62 7.46
C LEU A 70 20.46 -12.52 7.54
N GLY A 71 20.22 -11.49 8.36
CA GLY A 71 21.10 -10.35 8.54
C GLY A 71 20.86 -9.24 7.49
N PRO A 72 21.33 -8.00 7.77
CA PRO A 72 21.00 -6.79 7.01
C PRO A 72 21.57 -6.69 5.58
N GLY A 73 22.12 -7.78 5.03
CA GLY A 73 22.71 -7.82 3.69
C GLY A 73 22.35 -9.07 2.87
N ALA A 74 21.43 -9.90 3.36
CA ALA A 74 21.01 -11.09 2.64
C ALA A 74 20.03 -10.74 1.51
N ALA A 75 20.55 -10.61 0.29
CA ALA A 75 19.73 -10.52 -0.90
C ALA A 75 19.22 -11.93 -1.27
N ILE A 76 17.92 -12.18 -1.10
CA ILE A 76 17.27 -13.39 -1.61
C ILE A 76 16.79 -13.11 -3.03
N ASP A 77 17.51 -13.64 -4.02
CA ASP A 77 17.01 -13.71 -5.39
C ASP A 77 16.29 -15.06 -5.58
N LEU A 78 14.97 -15.02 -5.65
CA LEU A 78 14.16 -16.22 -5.90
C LEU A 78 14.30 -16.74 -7.34
N ALA A 79 14.75 -15.91 -8.28
CA ALA A 79 14.94 -16.30 -9.67
C ALA A 79 16.28 -17.02 -9.90
N ASP A 80 17.30 -16.75 -9.06
CA ASP A 80 18.61 -17.42 -9.10
C ASP A 80 19.14 -17.74 -7.69
N PRO A 81 18.61 -18.78 -7.01
CA PRO A 81 18.97 -19.09 -5.63
C PRO A 81 20.45 -19.49 -5.46
N ASP A 82 21.07 -20.08 -6.50
CA ASP A 82 22.47 -20.56 -6.47
C ASP A 82 23.45 -19.57 -7.14
N GLY A 83 22.95 -18.47 -7.68
CA GLY A 83 23.74 -17.55 -8.51
C GLY A 83 24.28 -18.21 -9.79
N ALA A 84 23.63 -19.27 -10.28
CA ALA A 84 24.10 -20.09 -11.38
C ALA A 84 23.98 -19.36 -12.73
N LEU A 85 22.95 -18.52 -12.91
CA LEU A 85 22.78 -17.71 -14.10
C LEU A 85 23.87 -16.65 -14.19
N ALA A 86 24.16 -15.98 -13.07
CA ALA A 86 25.27 -15.02 -13.00
C ALA A 86 26.62 -15.66 -13.33
N LYS A 87 26.92 -16.83 -12.74
CA LYS A 87 28.16 -17.59 -13.03
C LYS A 87 28.25 -18.02 -14.49
N ARG A 88 27.15 -18.54 -15.07
CA ARG A 88 27.09 -18.96 -16.47
C ARG A 88 27.32 -17.78 -17.41
N LEU A 89 26.68 -16.63 -17.15
CA LEU A 89 26.85 -15.43 -17.96
C LEU A 89 28.30 -14.95 -17.93
N LEU A 90 28.94 -14.91 -16.76
CA LEU A 90 30.35 -14.56 -16.63
C LEU A 90 31.24 -15.52 -17.42
N GLN A 91 31.01 -16.83 -17.33
CA GLN A 91 31.76 -17.83 -18.11
C GLN A 91 31.58 -17.65 -19.62
N GLN A 92 30.36 -17.41 -20.09
CA GLN A 92 30.08 -17.16 -21.51
C GLN A 92 30.78 -15.89 -22.02
N LEU A 93 30.84 -14.84 -21.21
CA LEU A 93 31.57 -13.62 -21.55
C LEU A 93 33.08 -13.84 -21.61
N GLU A 94 33.66 -14.63 -20.71
CA GLU A 94 35.09 -14.97 -20.76
C GLU A 94 35.44 -15.83 -21.99
N VAL A 95 34.58 -16.77 -22.37
CA VAL A 95 34.74 -17.56 -23.61
C VAL A 95 34.69 -16.65 -24.86
N ALA A 96 33.73 -15.74 -24.92
CA ALA A 96 33.59 -14.78 -26.02
C ALA A 96 34.69 -13.70 -26.04
N LYS A 97 35.37 -13.45 -24.91
CA LYS A 97 36.57 -12.59 -24.86
C LYS A 97 37.79 -13.30 -25.44
N CYS A 98 38.00 -14.57 -25.10
CA CYS A 98 39.13 -15.38 -25.60
C CYS A 98 39.05 -15.62 -27.11
N SER A 99 37.86 -15.62 -27.72
CA SER A 99 37.68 -15.77 -29.18
C SER A 99 38.03 -14.51 -29.99
N LYS A 100 38.15 -13.34 -29.35
CA LYS A 100 38.25 -12.01 -30.00
C LYS A 100 39.66 -11.38 -30.05
N GLY A 101 40.71 -12.17 -29.85
CA GLY A 101 42.12 -11.73 -29.86
C GLY A 101 42.70 -11.30 -31.22
N MET A 102 41.94 -10.68 -32.13
CA MET A 102 42.47 -10.10 -33.36
C MET A 102 41.82 -8.73 -33.64
N PRO A 103 42.59 -7.63 -33.70
CA PRO A 103 42.04 -6.28 -33.82
C PRO A 103 41.72 -6.01 -35.30
N GLY A 104 40.46 -5.72 -35.63
CA GLY A 104 40.13 -5.41 -37.01
C GLY A 104 38.68 -5.04 -37.29
N LYS A 105 38.43 -3.72 -37.26
CA LYS A 105 37.50 -2.98 -38.12
C LYS A 105 36.00 -3.02 -37.80
N VAL A 106 35.47 -1.84 -37.53
CA VAL A 106 34.05 -1.45 -37.48
C VAL A 106 33.33 -1.85 -38.78
N PRO A 107 32.06 -2.29 -38.72
CA PRO A 107 31.09 -1.74 -39.66
C PRO A 107 29.69 -1.47 -39.09
N SER A 108 29.01 -0.57 -39.79
CA SER A 108 27.68 -0.01 -39.59
C SER A 108 26.53 -1.03 -39.69
N LYS A 109 25.48 -0.75 -38.90
CA LYS A 109 24.03 -0.95 -39.11
C LYS A 109 23.64 -1.97 -40.21
N GLY A 110 23.30 -3.18 -39.80
CA GLY A 110 22.62 -4.17 -40.63
C GLY A 110 22.50 -5.51 -39.91
N THR A 111 21.27 -6.02 -39.81
CA THR A 111 20.89 -7.29 -39.18
C THR A 111 21.65 -8.47 -39.79
N VAL A 112 22.44 -9.20 -38.99
CA VAL A 112 23.10 -10.47 -39.35
C VAL A 112 22.77 -11.51 -38.26
N PRO A 113 22.35 -12.74 -38.62
CA PRO A 113 22.06 -13.77 -37.63
C PRO A 113 23.33 -14.50 -37.17
N ALA A 114 23.30 -14.88 -35.89
CA ALA A 114 24.03 -15.97 -35.21
C ALA A 114 25.54 -16.14 -35.49
N GLY A 115 26.36 -15.55 -34.60
CA GLY A 115 27.78 -15.86 -34.46
C GLY A 115 28.47 -14.93 -33.47
N ASP A 116 28.47 -15.31 -32.19
CA ASP A 116 29.32 -14.78 -31.10
C ASP A 116 29.45 -13.24 -30.98
N THR A 117 28.36 -12.49 -31.19
CA THR A 117 28.34 -11.04 -30.98
C THR A 117 27.71 -10.72 -29.62
N VAL A 118 28.55 -10.36 -28.65
CA VAL A 118 28.10 -9.87 -27.34
C VAL A 118 27.62 -8.43 -27.48
N THR A 119 26.35 -8.18 -27.16
CA THR A 119 25.73 -6.86 -27.11
C THR A 119 25.34 -6.54 -25.68
N PHE A 120 25.73 -5.37 -25.18
CA PHE A 120 25.33 -4.87 -23.87
C PHE A 120 24.43 -3.66 -24.08
N GLU A 121 23.16 -3.78 -23.70
CA GLU A 121 22.21 -2.68 -23.75
C GLU A 121 21.98 -2.15 -22.33
N LEU A 122 22.41 -0.91 -22.08
CA LEU A 122 22.19 -0.23 -20.82
C LEU A 122 21.14 0.87 -21.01
N TYR A 123 19.96 0.66 -20.44
CA TYR A 123 18.92 1.69 -20.37
C TYR A 123 18.97 2.35 -18.99
N TRP A 124 19.47 3.59 -18.93
CA TRP A 124 19.61 4.34 -17.67
C TRP A 124 19.13 5.79 -17.82
N ARG A 125 18.49 6.34 -16.78
CA ARG A 125 18.03 7.75 -16.71
C ARG A 125 18.83 8.53 -15.66
N PRO A 126 19.99 9.09 -16.01
CA PRO A 126 20.91 9.69 -15.04
C PRO A 126 20.35 10.93 -14.35
N GLU A 127 19.62 11.81 -15.04
CA GLU A 127 19.03 13.01 -14.43
C GLU A 127 18.03 12.67 -13.32
N GLN A 128 17.19 11.65 -13.52
CA GLN A 128 16.17 11.25 -12.55
C GLN A 128 16.80 10.63 -11.30
N ALA A 129 17.90 9.89 -11.47
CA ALA A 129 18.67 9.33 -10.36
C ALA A 129 19.42 10.40 -9.56
N GLN A 130 20.05 11.36 -10.25
CA GLN A 130 20.73 12.49 -9.60
C GLN A 130 19.74 13.37 -8.84
N PHE A 131 18.58 13.66 -9.42
CA PHE A 131 17.51 14.41 -8.76
C PHE A 131 17.00 13.68 -7.50
N ALA A 132 16.75 12.36 -7.59
CA ALA A 132 16.31 11.57 -6.44
C ALA A 132 17.35 11.49 -5.32
N GLN A 133 18.64 11.56 -5.64
CA GLN A 133 19.73 11.56 -4.66
C GLN A 133 19.91 12.94 -4.02
N ALA A 134 19.83 14.01 -4.81
CA ALA A 134 19.90 15.39 -4.32
C ALA A 134 18.68 15.78 -3.48
N ALA A 135 17.48 15.27 -3.80
CA ALA A 135 16.26 15.53 -3.04
C ALA A 135 16.18 14.81 -1.68
N LYS A 136 17.09 13.87 -1.41
CA LYS A 136 17.22 13.19 -0.11
C LYS A 136 18.13 13.94 0.88
N VAL A 137 18.82 15.00 0.44
CA VAL A 137 19.68 15.88 1.26
C VAL A 137 18.88 17.08 1.73
#